data_AF-A0A127EXZ0-F1
#
_entry.id   AF-A0A127EXZ0-F1
#
_cell.length_a   1.000
_cell.length_b   1.000
_cell.length_c   1.000
_cell.angle_alpha   90.00
_cell.angle_beta   90.00
_cell.angle_gamma   90.00
#
_symmetry.space_group_name_H-M   'P 1'
#
loop_
_entity.id
_entity.type
_entity.pdbx_description
1 polymer ?
#
loop_
_entity_poly.entity_id
_entity_poly.type
_entity_poly.pdbx_seq_one_letter_code
_entity_poly.pdbx_strand_id
1 'polypeptide(L)'
;MRTALLPVLVVFGGVLAEDAKAQTFCAVNSQGATNCSFTSITACRDEVRGDGGFCLPQAPIGHRQPRAADVTGSGDDTINPRQDQRNRRLDRSLQLCRGC
;
A
#
# COMPACT_ATOMS: atom_id res chain seq x y z
N MET A 1 5.69 59.41 33.37
CA MET A 1 4.91 58.97 32.20
C MET A 1 5.04 57.46 32.12
N ARG A 2 3.96 56.71 32.37
CA ARG A 2 3.95 55.24 32.38
C ARG A 2 3.50 54.74 31.01
N THR A 3 4.44 54.26 30.21
CA THR A 3 4.17 53.63 28.90
C THR A 3 3.75 52.19 29.13
N ALA A 4 2.48 51.87 28.84
CA ALA A 4 1.94 50.52 28.90
C ALA A 4 2.20 49.82 27.56
N LEU A 5 2.99 48.74 27.58
CA LEU A 5 3.19 47.84 26.44
C LEU A 5 2.19 46.68 26.57
N LEU A 6 1.24 46.60 25.63
CA LEU A 6 0.30 45.49 25.48
C LEU A 6 0.95 44.36 24.67
N PRO A 7 0.94 43.09 25.14
CA PRO A 7 1.39 41.98 24.33
C PRO A 7 0.30 41.59 23.32
N VAL A 8 0.65 41.61 22.03
CA VAL A 8 -0.17 41.07 20.94
C VAL A 8 -0.08 39.54 20.99
N LEU A 9 -1.18 38.90 21.39
CA LEU A 9 -1.32 37.46 21.46
C LEU A 9 -1.83 36.96 20.09
N VAL A 10 -0.91 36.48 19.25
CA VAL A 10 -1.27 35.87 17.95
C VAL A 10 -1.51 34.38 18.15
N VAL A 11 -2.78 33.97 18.13
CA VAL A 11 -3.18 32.55 18.18
C VAL A 11 -3.24 32.02 16.76
N PHE A 12 -2.17 31.36 16.31
CA PHE A 12 -2.21 30.46 15.14
C PHE A 12 -2.54 29.05 15.63
N GLY A 13 -3.81 28.68 15.60
CA GLY A 13 -4.27 27.37 16.05
C GLY A 13 -5.32 26.81 15.08
N GLY A 14 -4.87 26.09 14.07
CA GLY A 14 -5.73 25.44 13.10
C GLY A 14 -4.93 24.51 12.19
N VAL A 15 -4.26 23.51 12.78
CA VAL A 15 -3.67 22.42 12.00
C VAL A 15 -4.83 21.51 11.60
N LEU A 16 -5.13 21.45 10.30
CA LEU A 16 -6.06 20.49 9.73
C LEU A 16 -5.47 19.10 9.97
N ALA A 17 -6.06 18.35 10.89
CA ALA A 17 -5.77 16.94 11.08
C ALA A 17 -6.38 16.19 9.90
N GLU A 18 -5.57 15.94 8.88
CA GLU A 18 -5.87 14.91 7.89
C GLU A 18 -5.94 13.56 8.64
N ASP A 19 -6.94 12.73 8.33
CA ASP A 19 -7.05 11.34 8.82
C ASP A 19 -5.80 10.57 8.37
N ALA A 20 -4.72 10.69 9.15
CA ALA A 20 -3.49 9.96 8.98
C ALA A 20 -3.79 8.50 9.34
N LYS A 21 -4.27 7.73 8.37
CA LYS A 21 -4.33 6.27 8.45
C LYS A 21 -2.93 5.83 8.87
N ALA A 22 -2.78 5.31 10.09
CA ALA A 22 -1.47 5.02 10.67
C ALA A 22 -0.71 4.03 9.78
N GLN A 23 0.19 4.57 8.95
CA GLN A 23 0.98 3.78 8.01
C GLN A 23 1.92 2.89 8.82
N THR A 24 1.73 1.57 8.68
CA THR A 24 2.58 0.58 9.31
C THR A 24 3.75 0.27 8.37
N PHE A 25 4.91 -0.09 8.92
CA PHE A 25 6.13 -0.41 8.19
C PHE A 25 6.56 -1.84 8.50
N CYS A 26 7.13 -2.49 7.50
CA CYS A 26 7.70 -3.82 7.57
C CYS A 26 9.23 -3.74 7.52
N ALA A 27 9.88 -4.28 8.54
CA ALA A 27 11.30 -4.57 8.55
C ALA A 27 11.53 -5.93 7.87
N VAL A 28 12.39 -5.97 6.86
CA VAL A 28 12.85 -7.20 6.22
C VAL A 28 14.34 -7.33 6.51
N ASN A 29 14.72 -8.38 7.24
CA ASN A 29 16.13 -8.64 7.52
C ASN A 29 16.79 -9.48 6.41
N SER A 30 18.11 -9.57 6.46
CA SER A 30 18.96 -10.34 5.52
C SER A 30 18.67 -11.85 5.52
N GLN A 31 17.97 -12.35 6.53
CA GLN A 31 17.59 -13.76 6.71
C GLN A 31 16.16 -14.05 6.21
N GLY A 32 15.45 -13.03 5.69
CA GLY A 32 14.08 -13.15 5.18
C GLY A 32 12.99 -13.10 6.25
N ALA A 33 13.33 -12.86 7.52
CA ALA A 33 12.34 -12.58 8.55
C ALA A 33 11.70 -11.20 8.31
N THR A 34 10.37 -11.14 8.43
CA THR A 34 9.60 -9.92 8.19
C THR A 34 8.78 -9.58 9.42
N ASN A 35 8.94 -8.36 9.95
CA ASN A 35 8.12 -7.84 11.05
C ASN A 35 7.42 -6.54 10.62
N CYS A 36 6.09 -6.55 10.59
CA CYS A 36 5.24 -5.46 10.09
C CYS A 36 4.51 -4.68 11.19
N SER A 37 5.05 -4.63 12.41
CA SER A 37 4.39 -3.97 13.54
C SER A 37 4.84 -2.53 13.79
N PHE A 38 5.69 -1.94 12.94
CA PHE A 38 6.26 -0.62 13.19
C PHE A 38 5.32 0.49 12.72
N THR A 39 4.94 1.41 13.60
CA THR A 39 4.13 2.59 13.24
C THR A 39 4.96 3.80 12.80
N SER A 40 6.28 3.67 12.79
CA SER A 40 7.23 4.72 12.41
C SER A 40 8.37 4.13 11.57
N ILE A 41 8.73 4.85 10.50
CA ILE A 41 9.85 4.45 9.63
C ILE A 41 11.20 4.49 10.37
N THR A 42 11.34 5.38 11.36
CA THR A 42 12.57 5.48 12.16
C THR A 42 12.75 4.24 13.02
N ALA A 43 11.69 3.80 13.71
CA ALA A 43 11.71 2.58 14.52
C ALA A 43 12.00 1.34 13.67
N CYS A 44 11.44 1.25 12.47
CA CYS A 44 11.76 0.18 11.53
C CYS A 44 13.24 0.21 11.12
N ARG A 45 13.79 1.40 10.81
CA ARG A 45 15.18 1.55 10.40
C ARG A 45 16.17 1.17 11.49
N ASP A 46 15.83 1.47 12.74
CA ASP A 46 16.67 1.13 13.89
C ASP A 46 16.73 -0.40 14.09
N GLU A 47 15.63 -1.12 13.86
CA GLU A 47 15.59 -2.59 13.88
C GLU A 47 16.53 -3.20 12.83
N VAL A 48 16.45 -2.75 11.56
CA VAL A 48 17.25 -3.35 10.47
C VAL A 48 18.72 -2.88 10.45
N ARG A 49 19.09 -1.92 11.31
CA ARG A 49 20.42 -1.30 11.31
C ARG A 49 21.53 -2.25 11.75
N GLY A 50 21.21 -3.23 12.60
CA GLY A 50 22.15 -4.22 13.13
C GLY A 50 22.31 -5.48 12.27
N ASP A 51 21.21 -5.97 11.71
CA ASP A 51 21.16 -7.30 11.06
C ASP A 51 21.30 -7.28 9.54
N GLY A 52 21.34 -6.07 8.95
CA GLY A 52 21.25 -5.87 7.51
C GLY A 52 19.83 -6.12 7.02
N GLY A 53 19.26 -5.15 6.33
CA GLY A 53 17.86 -5.23 5.91
C GLY A 53 17.35 -3.91 5.36
N PHE A 54 16.04 -3.86 5.09
CA PHE A 54 15.37 -2.68 4.58
C PHE A 54 13.96 -2.56 5.15
N CYS A 55 13.46 -1.32 5.12
CA CYS A 55 12.12 -0.98 5.59
C CYS A 55 11.24 -0.58 4.43
N LEU A 56 10.05 -1.18 4.37
CA LEU A 56 9.02 -0.86 3.39
C LEU A 56 7.73 -0.47 4.09
N PRO A 57 6.95 0.47 3.55
CA PRO A 57 5.58 0.67 4.01
C PRO A 57 4.76 -0.62 3.79
N GLN A 58 3.93 -0.98 4.75
CA GLN A 58 3.03 -2.11 4.65
C GLN A 58 2.02 -1.82 3.53
N ALA A 59 1.86 -2.77 2.62
CA ALA A 59 0.81 -2.68 1.61
C ALA A 59 -0.55 -2.55 2.30
N PRO A 60 -1.47 -1.73 1.78
CA PRO A 60 -2.82 -1.63 2.33
C PRO A 60 -3.47 -3.02 2.41
N ILE A 61 -3.66 -3.51 3.63
CA ILE A 61 -4.44 -4.73 3.86
C ILE A 61 -5.90 -4.36 3.62
N GLY A 62 -6.50 -4.88 2.55
CA GLY A 62 -7.89 -4.54 2.25
C GLY A 62 -8.32 -4.62 0.79
N HIS A 63 -7.44 -4.97 -0.14
CA HIS A 63 -7.92 -5.45 -1.44
C HIS A 63 -8.48 -6.85 -1.26
N ARG A 64 -9.69 -6.93 -0.69
CA ARG A 64 -10.50 -8.12 -0.81
C ARG A 64 -10.64 -8.36 -2.31
N GLN A 65 -10.35 -9.57 -2.77
CA GLN A 65 -10.77 -9.94 -4.12
C GLN A 65 -12.27 -9.65 -4.23
N PRO A 66 -12.70 -8.91 -5.27
CA PRO A 66 -14.12 -8.71 -5.52
C PRO A 66 -14.80 -10.07 -5.49
N ARG A 67 -15.86 -10.20 -4.69
CA ARG A 67 -16.73 -11.37 -4.82
C ARG A 67 -17.37 -11.31 -6.21
N ALA A 68 -17.87 -12.43 -6.70
CA ALA A 68 -18.59 -12.44 -7.98
C ALA A 68 -19.71 -11.39 -8.06
N ALA A 69 -20.35 -11.06 -6.91
CA ALA A 69 -21.37 -10.02 -6.81
C ALA A 69 -20.81 -8.57 -6.83
N ASP A 70 -19.53 -8.38 -6.49
CA ASP A 70 -18.86 -7.06 -6.47
C ASP A 70 -18.32 -6.68 -7.86
N VAL A 71 -18.29 -7.63 -8.81
CA VAL A 71 -17.94 -7.37 -10.21
C VAL A 71 -19.19 -6.82 -10.91
N THR A 72 -19.50 -5.56 -10.70
CA THR A 72 -20.56 -4.87 -11.44
C THR A 72 -20.08 -4.64 -12.87
N GLY A 73 -20.64 -5.40 -13.81
CA GLY A 73 -20.53 -5.08 -15.23
C GLY A 73 -19.44 -5.80 -16.02
N SER A 74 -19.30 -7.12 -15.90
CA SER A 74 -18.95 -7.95 -17.08
C SER A 74 -20.14 -8.06 -18.05
N GLY A 75 -20.80 -6.94 -18.31
CA GLY A 75 -21.88 -6.79 -19.28
C GLY A 75 -21.41 -6.09 -20.55
N ASP A 76 -20.10 -5.90 -20.71
CA ASP A 76 -19.49 -5.68 -22.00
C ASP A 76 -18.54 -6.83 -22.31
N ASP A 77 -19.15 -8.01 -22.49
CA ASP A 77 -18.58 -9.15 -23.19
C ASP A 77 -18.39 -8.83 -24.70
N THR A 78 -18.14 -7.58 -25.10
CA THR A 78 -17.31 -7.37 -26.29
C THR A 78 -15.87 -7.68 -25.94
N ILE A 79 -15.63 -8.93 -25.54
CA ILE A 79 -14.32 -9.52 -25.70
C ILE A 79 -14.00 -9.32 -27.17
N ASN A 80 -13.07 -8.43 -27.44
CA ASN A 80 -12.63 -8.13 -28.79
C ASN A 80 -12.32 -9.48 -29.44
N PRO A 81 -13.01 -9.89 -30.51
CA PRO A 81 -12.90 -11.25 -31.05
C PRO A 81 -11.46 -11.59 -31.44
N ARG A 82 -10.64 -10.57 -31.72
CA ARG A 82 -9.19 -10.72 -31.93
C ARG A 82 -8.43 -11.08 -30.65
N GLN A 83 -8.82 -10.53 -29.51
CA GLN A 83 -8.23 -10.83 -28.22
C GLN A 83 -8.56 -12.25 -27.79
N ASP A 84 -9.80 -12.69 -27.99
CA ASP A 84 -10.21 -14.08 -27.77
C ASP A 84 -9.43 -15.05 -28.64
N GLN A 85 -9.25 -14.73 -29.92
CA GLN A 85 -8.47 -15.55 -30.84
C GLN A 85 -6.99 -15.63 -30.41
N ARG A 86 -6.42 -14.52 -29.95
CA ARG A 86 -5.04 -14.48 -29.40
C ARG A 86 -4.93 -15.33 -28.14
N ASN A 87 -5.88 -15.21 -27.21
CA ASN A 87 -5.89 -15.98 -25.96
C ASN A 87 -5.98 -17.48 -26.25
N ARG A 88 -6.90 -17.92 -27.13
CA ARG A 88 -7.00 -19.34 -27.54
C ARG A 88 -5.77 -19.87 -28.27
N ARG A 89 -5.02 -18.99 -28.95
CA ARG A 89 -3.74 -19.37 -29.56
C ARG A 89 -2.67 -19.48 -28.50
N LEU A 90 -2.64 -18.55 -27.54
CA LEU A 90 -1.74 -18.57 -26.39
C LEU A 90 -1.96 -19.86 -25.58
N ASP A 91 -3.20 -20.17 -25.21
CA ASP A 91 -3.55 -21.37 -24.43
C ASP A 91 -3.16 -22.68 -25.12
N ARG A 92 -3.21 -22.71 -26.46
CA ARG A 92 -2.73 -23.86 -27.24
C ARG A 92 -1.21 -23.92 -27.36
N SER A 93 -0.54 -22.75 -27.35
CA SER A 93 0.91 -22.66 -27.45
C SER A 93 1.60 -22.86 -26.11
N LEU A 94 0.94 -22.47 -25.02
CA LEU A 94 1.33 -22.76 -23.67
C LEU A 94 1.07 -24.26 -23.50
N GLN A 95 2.12 -25.06 -23.68
CA GLN A 95 2.16 -26.46 -23.29
C GLN A 95 2.08 -26.54 -21.76
N LEU A 96 0.97 -26.07 -21.19
CA LEU A 96 0.58 -26.32 -19.82
C LEU A 96 0.36 -27.82 -19.77
N CYS A 97 1.38 -28.51 -19.30
CA CYS A 97 1.33 -29.87 -18.80
C CYS A 97 0.05 -30.09 -18.00
N ARG A 98 -1.03 -30.54 -18.68
CA ARG A 98 -2.27 -30.96 -18.02
C ARG A 98 -2.02 -32.37 -17.50
N GLY A 99 -1.26 -32.47 -16.40
CA GLY A 99 -0.93 -33.74 -15.75
C GLY A 99 0.52 -34.18 -15.84
N CYS A 100 1.47 -33.24 -16.03
CA CYS A 100 2.81 -33.39 -15.47
C CYS A 100 2.78 -32.71 -14.09
#